data_AF-A0A1M7MHZ5-F1
#
_entry.id   AF-A0A1M7MHZ5-F1
#
_cell.length_a   1.000
_cell.length_b   1.000
_cell.length_c   1.000
_cell.angle_alpha   90.00
_cell.angle_beta   90.00
_cell.angle_gamma   90.00
#
_symmetry.space_group_name_H-M   'P 1'
#
loop_
_entity.id
_entity.type
_entity.pdbx_description
1 polymer ?
#
loop_
_entity_poly.entity_id
_entity_poly.type
_entity_poly.pdbx_seq_one_letter_code
_entity_poly.pdbx_strand_id
1 'polypeptide(L)'
;MIPKDLTKDIKTRLQSIKGQVEGLIKMLDEGKDPEKILLQFKAAQKGLDKAHYLLLDEAYRKALAIKISETVEACPGIVVTKTA
;
A
#
# COMPACT_ATOMS: atom_id res chain seq x y z
N MET A 1 -13.50 -2.93 4.07
CA MET A 1 -13.16 -1.72 4.83
C MET A 1 -11.72 -1.83 5.27
N ILE A 2 -10.91 -0.81 4.95
CA ILE A 2 -9.51 -0.72 5.34
C ILE A 2 -9.45 -0.42 6.85
N PRO A 3 -8.55 -1.04 7.63
CA PRO A 3 -8.37 -0.73 9.05
C PRO A 3 -8.12 0.76 9.30
N LYS A 4 -8.67 1.30 10.40
CA LYS A 4 -8.53 2.74 10.73
C LYS A 4 -7.08 3.15 10.95
N ASP A 5 -6.28 2.28 11.58
CA ASP A 5 -4.86 2.55 11.84
C ASP A 5 -4.05 2.57 10.54
N LEU A 6 -4.30 1.64 9.62
CA LEU A 6 -3.68 1.66 8.30
C LEU A 6 -4.10 2.90 7.50
N THR A 7 -5.38 3.28 7.58
CA THR A 7 -5.87 4.52 6.95
C THR A 7 -5.13 5.75 7.49
N LYS A 8 -4.91 5.81 8.81
CA LYS A 8 -4.14 6.88 9.45
C LYS A 8 -2.68 6.87 9.01
N ASP A 9 -2.03 5.71 8.97
CA ASP A 9 -0.63 5.60 8.53
C ASP A 9 -0.44 6.04 7.07
N ILE A 10 -1.28 5.53 6.15
CA ILE A 10 -1.27 5.93 4.75
C ILE A 10 -1.48 7.45 4.62
N LYS A 11 -2.44 8.02 5.35
CA LYS A 11 -2.65 9.48 5.34
C LYS A 11 -1.43 10.25 5.81
N THR A 12 -0.78 9.85 6.90
CA THR A 12 0.45 10.49 7.39
C THR A 12 1.55 10.46 6.34
N ARG A 13 1.77 9.31 5.68
CA ARG A 13 2.77 9.18 4.61
C ARG A 13 2.46 10.09 3.43
N LEU A 14 1.19 10.15 3.00
CA LEU A 14 0.76 11.04 1.92
C LEU A 14 0.96 12.51 2.27
N GLN A 15 0.77 12.92 3.53
CA GLN A 15 1.08 14.29 3.97
C GLN A 15 2.59 14.59 3.89
N SER A 16 3.45 13.64 4.25
CA SER A 16 4.90 13.80 4.06
C SER A 16 5.28 13.92 2.58
N ILE A 17 4.68 13.09 1.72
CA ILE A 17 4.91 13.14 0.27
C ILE A 17 4.43 14.47 -0.31
N LYS A 18 3.28 14.99 0.15
CA LYS A 18 2.81 16.33 -0.23
C LYS A 18 3.88 17.39 0.06
N GLY A 19 4.48 17.37 1.25
CA GLY A 19 5.57 18.28 1.59
C GLY A 19 6.82 18.10 0.72
N GLN A 20 7.14 16.87 0.31
CA GLN A 20 8.24 16.61 -0.63
C GLN A 20 7.95 17.17 -2.03
N VAL A 21 6.70 17.06 -2.52
CA VAL A 21 6.26 17.63 -3.80
C VAL A 21 6.30 19.16 -3.75
N GLU A 22 5.82 19.77 -2.66
CA GLU A 22 5.96 21.22 -2.45
C GLU A 22 7.44 21.66 -2.43
N GLY A 23 8.32 20.86 -1.83
CA GLY A 23 9.77 21.09 -1.86
C GLY A 23 10.34 21.02 -3.28
N LEU A 24 9.93 20.04 -4.09
CA LEU A 24 10.34 19.91 -5.49
C LEU A 24 9.95 21.14 -6.32
N ILE A 25 8.73 21.66 -6.15
CA ILE A 25 8.27 22.88 -6.82
C ILE A 25 9.20 24.05 -6.47
N LYS A 26 9.47 24.27 -5.18
CA LYS A 26 10.39 25.34 -4.74
C LYS A 26 11.80 25.17 -5.31
N MET A 27 12.31 23.94 -5.38
CA MET A 27 13.63 23.70 -5.96
C MET A 27 13.69 24.04 -7.45
N LEU A 28 12.60 23.83 -8.18
CA LEU A 28 12.47 24.24 -9.59
C LEU A 28 12.40 25.76 -9.70
N ASP A 29 11.58 26.42 -8.89
CA ASP A 29 11.42 27.88 -8.86
C ASP A 29 12.75 28.59 -8.53
N GLU A 30 13.53 28.01 -7.61
CA GLU A 30 14.84 28.52 -7.20
C GLU A 30 15.99 28.15 -8.16
N GLY A 31 15.71 27.41 -9.24
CA GLY A 31 16.72 26.97 -10.20
C GLY A 31 17.83 26.11 -9.57
N LYS A 32 17.48 25.23 -8.63
CA LYS A 32 18.46 24.34 -7.97
C LYS A 32 19.11 23.38 -8.96
N ASP A 33 20.27 22.88 -8.55
CA ASP A 33 21.00 21.81 -9.23
C ASP A 33 20.10 20.62 -9.61
N PRO A 34 20.00 20.27 -10.91
CA PRO A 34 19.20 19.15 -11.39
C PRO A 34 19.49 17.82 -10.69
N GLU A 35 20.75 17.54 -10.32
CA GLU A 35 21.09 16.28 -9.65
C GLU A 35 20.42 16.19 -8.26
N LYS A 36 20.35 17.32 -7.54
CA LYS A 36 19.66 17.41 -6.25
C LYS A 36 18.15 17.28 -6.43
N ILE A 37 17.58 17.88 -7.47
CA ILE A 37 16.15 17.76 -7.80
C ILE A 37 15.81 16.28 -8.09
N LEU A 38 16.62 15.61 -8.92
CA LEU A 38 16.44 14.19 -9.25
C LEU A 38 16.53 13.29 -8.01
N LEU A 39 17.41 13.61 -7.06
CA LEU A 39 17.50 12.90 -5.80
C LEU A 39 16.20 13.03 -4.98
N GLN A 40 15.63 14.24 -4.91
CA GLN A 40 14.36 14.46 -4.21
C GLN A 40 13.17 13.79 -4.91
N PHE A 41 13.14 13.76 -6.25
CA PHE A 41 12.17 12.97 -7.01
C PHE A 41 12.21 11.50 -6.63
N LYS A 42 13.41 10.89 -6.58
CA LYS A 42 13.57 9.49 -6.15
C LYS A 42 13.09 9.27 -4.73
N ALA A 43 13.30 10.24 -3.82
CA ALA A 43 12.81 10.16 -2.45
C ALA A 43 11.28 10.16 -2.39
N ALA A 44 10.63 11.07 -3.11
CA ALA A 44 9.17 11.15 -3.20
C ALA A 44 8.56 9.88 -3.82
N GLN A 45 9.15 9.38 -4.91
CA GLN A 45 8.72 8.14 -5.55
C GLN A 45 8.78 6.96 -4.60
N LYS A 46 9.92 6.75 -3.91
CA LYS A 46 10.06 5.68 -2.92
C LYS A 46 9.07 5.81 -1.76
N GLY A 47 8.75 7.04 -1.35
CA GLY A 47 7.73 7.30 -0.33
C GLY A 47 6.35 6.85 -0.78
N LEU A 48 5.98 7.22 -2.01
CA LEU A 48 4.70 6.87 -2.62
C LEU A 48 4.57 5.36 -2.86
N ASP A 49 5.62 4.71 -3.38
CA ASP A 49 5.64 3.25 -3.59
C ASP A 49 5.39 2.50 -2.28
N LYS A 50 6.01 2.93 -1.17
CA LYS A 50 5.77 2.33 0.14
C LYS A 50 4.33 2.50 0.61
N ALA A 51 3.74 3.68 0.46
CA ALA A 51 2.34 3.93 0.82
C ALA A 51 1.38 3.08 -0.03
N HIS A 52 1.67 2.95 -1.33
CA HIS A 52 0.94 2.09 -2.25
C HIS A 52 1.02 0.62 -1.82
N TYR A 53 2.23 0.09 -1.56
CA TYR A 53 2.39 -1.32 -1.20
C TYR A 53 1.73 -1.67 0.13
N LEU A 54 1.68 -0.76 1.10
CA LEU A 54 0.94 -0.97 2.35
C LEU A 54 -0.56 -1.17 2.12
N LEU A 55 -1.16 -0.35 1.24
CA LEU A 55 -2.57 -0.50 0.89
C LEU A 55 -2.82 -1.79 0.09
N LEU A 56 -1.90 -2.09 -0.82
CA LEU A 56 -1.96 -3.26 -1.70
C LEU A 56 -1.93 -4.56 -0.89
N ASP A 57 -1.03 -4.65 0.09
CA ASP A 57 -0.89 -5.80 1.00
C ASP A 57 -2.18 -6.07 1.78
N GLU A 58 -2.79 -5.04 2.37
CA GLU A 58 -4.08 -5.17 3.06
C GLU A 58 -5.21 -5.65 2.11
N ALA A 59 -5.29 -5.03 0.93
CA ALA A 59 -6.33 -5.36 -0.04
C ALA A 59 -6.23 -6.82 -0.52
N TYR A 60 -5.02 -7.28 -0.85
CA TYR A 60 -4.82 -8.65 -1.34
C TYR A 60 -4.88 -9.70 -0.24
N ARG A 61 -4.35 -9.44 0.96
CA ARG A 61 -4.51 -10.38 2.09
C ARG A 61 -5.97 -10.63 2.38
N LYS A 62 -6.77 -9.56 2.38
CA LYS A 62 -8.21 -9.67 2.56
C LYS A 62 -8.89 -10.44 1.43
N ALA A 63 -8.57 -10.12 0.18
CA ALA A 63 -9.15 -10.81 -0.98
C ALA A 63 -8.81 -12.32 -0.97
N LEU A 64 -7.58 -12.67 -0.62
CA LEU A 64 -7.14 -14.05 -0.49
C LEU A 64 -7.89 -14.79 0.64
N ALA A 65 -8.01 -14.17 1.81
CA ALA A 65 -8.72 -14.76 2.95
C ALA A 65 -10.20 -15.03 2.65
N ILE A 66 -10.88 -14.11 1.96
CA ILE A 66 -12.26 -14.29 1.49
C ILE A 66 -12.34 -15.51 0.58
N LYS A 67 -11.47 -15.59 -0.43
CA LYS A 67 -11.46 -16.70 -1.40
C LYS A 67 -11.18 -18.05 -0.76
N ILE A 68 -10.29 -18.11 0.24
CA ILE A 68 -10.04 -19.33 1.02
C ILE A 68 -11.32 -19.74 1.76
N SER A 69 -11.96 -18.81 2.47
CA SER A 69 -13.20 -19.07 3.21
C SER A 69 -14.32 -19.58 2.29
N GLU A 70 -14.54 -18.92 1.15
CA GLU A 70 -15.52 -19.35 0.14
C GLU A 70 -15.24 -20.77 -0.37
N THR A 71 -13.97 -21.10 -0.60
CA THR A 71 -13.58 -22.43 -1.10
C THR A 71 -13.75 -23.51 -0.02
N VAL A 72 -13.48 -23.20 1.25
CA VAL A 72 -13.71 -24.11 2.39
C VAL A 72 -15.20 -24.39 2.56
N GLU A 73 -16.05 -23.37 2.50
CA GLU A 73 -17.51 -23.55 2.57
C GLU A 73 -18.04 -24.36 1.38
N ALA A 74 -17.52 -24.11 0.17
CA ALA A 74 -17.93 -24.83 -1.05
C ALA A 74 -17.45 -26.29 -1.09
N CYS A 75 -16.35 -26.63 -0.41
CA CYS A 75 -15.82 -27.98 -0.35
C CYS A 75 -15.16 -28.23 1.02
N PRO A 76 -15.94 -28.58 2.07
CA PRO A 76 -15.46 -28.67 3.45
C PRO A 76 -14.50 -29.84 3.75
N GLY A 77 -14.02 -30.57 2.73
CA GLY A 77 -13.05 -31.64 2.91
C GLY A 77 -13.58 -32.82 3.75
N ILE A 78 -14.51 -33.60 3.17
CA ILE A 78 -14.89 -34.99 3.50
C ILE A 78 -15.04 -35.36 4.99
N VAL A 79 -16.28 -35.72 5.38
CA VAL A 79 -16.50 -36.89 6.26
C VAL A 79 -17.29 -37.93 5.48
N VAL A 80 -16.58 -38.80 4.76
CA VAL A 80 -17.12 -40.10 4.36
C VAL A 80 -16.97 -40.98 5.59
N THR A 81 -17.96 -40.97 6.49
CA THR A 81 -18.18 -42.11 7.38
C THR A 81 -18.75 -43.24 6.54
N LYS A 82 -17.89 -43.94 5.79
CA LYS A 82 -18.20 -45.32 5.38
C LYS A 82 -17.83 -46.20 6.56
N THR A 83 -18.73 -46.27 7.54
CA THR A 83 -18.65 -47.31 8.57
C THR A 83 -19.06 -48.63 7.93
N ALA A 84 -18.28 -49.65 8.27
CA ALA A 84 -18.22 -50.99 7.68
C ALA A 84 -19.56 -51.73 7.56
#